data_AF-A0A6V7VFM0-F1
#
_entry.id   AF-A0A6V7VFM0-F1
#
_cell.length_a   1.000
_cell.length_b   1.000
_cell.length_c   1.000
_cell.angle_alpha   90.00
_cell.angle_beta   90.00
_cell.angle_gamma   90.00
#
_symmetry.space_group_name_H-M   'P 1'
#
loop_
_entity.id
_entity.type
_entity.pdbx_description
1 polymer ?
#
loop_
_entity_poly.entity_id
_entity_poly.type
_entity_poly.pdbx_seq_one_letter_code
_entity_poly.pdbx_strand_id
1 'polypeptide(L)'
;MTGSSKYWGEEEYPDAIYSVYLKKVRYVSPINDEGNSFNDKDSTQDHLQWETIREKVVKAGSLKRIVESLLDSEGKLDSRQFNIFFTTYRSFAKTEEVLDLIIEWYSCLSNELLLDSSKKSTER
;
A
#
# COMPACT_ATOMS: atom_id res chain seq x y z
N MET A 1 6.53 -15.91 8.09
CA MET A 1 7.14 -14.78 8.83
C MET A 1 6.08 -13.70 9.04
N THR A 2 5.35 -13.74 10.14
CA THR A 2 4.35 -12.71 10.48
C THR A 2 4.99 -11.74 11.46
N GLY A 3 5.63 -10.69 10.96
CA GLY A 3 5.96 -9.55 11.83
C GLY A 3 4.65 -8.97 12.36
N SER A 4 4.43 -9.02 13.68
CA SER A 4 3.22 -8.49 14.30
C SER A 4 3.18 -6.98 14.11
N SER A 5 2.14 -6.46 13.44
CA SER A 5 1.88 -5.03 13.36
C SER A 5 1.49 -4.51 14.75
N LYS A 6 2.12 -3.42 15.19
CA LYS A 6 1.80 -2.74 16.44
C LYS A 6 1.06 -1.44 16.12
N TYR A 7 -0.08 -1.23 16.76
CA TYR A 7 -0.79 0.05 16.69
C TYR A 7 0.09 1.18 17.23
N TRP A 8 0.22 2.25 16.45
CA TRP A 8 1.03 3.42 16.77
C TRP A 8 0.20 4.61 17.22
N GLY A 9 -0.93 4.86 16.54
CA GLY A 9 -1.81 5.98 16.84
C GLY A 9 -2.75 6.30 15.70
N GLU A 10 -3.43 7.44 15.81
CA GLU A 10 -4.34 7.98 14.79
C GLU A 10 -3.74 9.22 14.13
N GLU A 11 -4.00 9.37 12.83
CA GLU A 11 -3.73 10.57 12.06
C GLU A 11 -5.04 11.16 11.54
N GLU A 12 -5.32 12.39 11.94
CA GLU A 12 -6.49 13.13 11.50
C GLU A 12 -6.13 14.03 10.32
N TYR A 13 -6.85 13.88 9.22
CA TYR A 13 -6.84 14.74 8.06
C TYR A 13 -8.21 15.39 7.89
N PRO A 14 -8.31 16.50 7.14
CA PRO A 14 -9.58 17.20 6.95
C PRO A 14 -10.72 16.34 6.38
N ASP A 15 -10.38 15.30 5.61
CA ASP A 15 -11.30 14.46 4.88
C ASP A 15 -11.24 12.97 5.26
N ALA A 16 -10.36 12.57 6.19
CA ALA A 16 -10.22 11.20 6.68
C ALA A 16 -9.42 11.09 7.99
N ILE A 17 -9.68 10.02 8.74
CA ILE A 17 -8.92 9.61 9.93
C ILE A 17 -8.30 8.25 9.61
N TYR A 18 -7.00 8.12 9.83
CA TYR A 18 -6.24 6.89 9.59
C TYR A 18 -5.75 6.31 10.90
N SER A 19 -5.90 4.99 11.08
CA SER A 19 -5.17 4.24 12.08
C SER A 19 -3.80 3.85 11.53
N VAL A 20 -2.75 4.17 12.27
CA VAL A 20 -1.37 3.92 11.88
C VAL A 20 -0.84 2.71 12.62
N TYR A 21 -0.24 1.79 11.87
CA TYR A 21 0.43 0.61 12.40
C TYR A 21 1.91 0.64 11.99
N LEU A 22 2.77 0.18 12.89
CA LEU A 22 4.18 -0.03 12.61
C LEU A 22 4.45 -1.52 12.54
N LYS A 23 5.00 -1.96 11.40
CA LYS A 23 5.37 -3.34 11.15
C LYS A 23 6.88 -3.42 11.00
N LYS A 24 7.53 -4.17 11.91
CA LYS A 24 8.95 -4.49 11.77
C LYS A 24 9.10 -5.62 10.76
N VAL A 25 9.72 -5.35 9.63
CA VAL A 25 9.97 -6.29 8.54
C VAL A 25 11.47 -6.56 8.46
N ARG A 26 11.86 -7.83 8.28
CA ARG A 26 13.25 -8.21 8.04
C ARG A 26 13.49 -8.26 6.54
N TYR A 27 14.54 -7.61 6.07
CA TYR A 27 15.11 -7.97 4.79
C TYR A 27 15.87 -9.27 4.98
N VAL A 28 15.32 -10.36 4.46
CA VAL A 28 16.09 -11.59 4.27
C VAL A 28 16.76 -11.40 2.93
N SER A 29 18.08 -11.17 2.90
CA SER A 29 18.82 -11.40 1.66
C SER A 29 18.47 -12.81 1.19
N PRO A 30 18.01 -13.01 -0.05
CA PRO A 30 17.92 -14.35 -0.59
C PRO A 30 19.33 -14.94 -0.47
N ILE A 31 19.51 -15.86 0.47
CA ILE A 31 20.69 -16.71 0.51
C ILE A 31 20.59 -17.49 -0.79
N ASN A 32 21.55 -17.26 -1.67
CA ASN A 32 21.73 -18.07 -2.87
C ASN A 32 22.15 -19.48 -2.40
N ASP A 33 21.17 -20.31 -2.06
CA ASP A 33 21.32 -21.76 -2.12
C ASP A 33 21.15 -22.10 -3.62
N GLU A 34 22.12 -22.57 -4.40
CA GLU A 34 23.35 -23.30 -4.11
C GLU A 34 24.38 -23.04 -5.24
N GLY A 35 25.67 -22.98 -4.89
CA GLY A 35 26.75 -23.34 -5.81
C GLY A 35 27.82 -22.27 -6.06
N ASN A 36 28.96 -22.46 -5.37
CA ASN A 36 30.29 -22.05 -5.80
C ASN A 36 30.70 -20.58 -5.55
N SER A 37 31.52 -20.34 -4.53
CA SER A 37 32.98 -20.31 -4.71
C SER A 37 33.63 -19.63 -3.51
N PHE A 38 34.70 -20.26 -3.03
CA PHE A 38 35.65 -19.66 -2.11
C PHE A 38 36.25 -18.39 -2.75
N ASN A 39 36.51 -17.40 -1.89
CA ASN A 39 37.21 -16.12 -2.14
C ASN A 39 36.39 -15.06 -2.90
N ASP A 40 35.91 -14.03 -2.20
CA ASP A 40 36.69 -12.80 -2.12
C ASP A 40 36.09 -11.79 -1.12
N LYS A 41 37.00 -11.07 -0.49
CA LYS A 41 36.74 -9.99 0.45
C LYS A 41 36.20 -8.78 -0.30
N ASP A 42 34.89 -8.57 -0.24
CA ASP A 42 34.33 -7.24 0.00
C ASP A 42 32.86 -7.41 0.41
N SER A 43 32.65 -7.83 1.66
CA SER A 43 31.32 -7.83 2.24
C SER A 43 30.93 -6.38 2.50
N THR A 44 30.42 -5.69 1.47
CA THR A 44 29.51 -4.54 1.65
C THR A 44 28.25 -5.09 2.30
N GLN A 45 28.38 -5.35 3.59
CA GLN A 45 27.32 -5.84 4.46
C GLN A 45 26.29 -4.73 4.50
N ASP A 46 25.22 -4.87 3.73
CA ASP A 46 24.03 -4.03 3.88
C ASP A 46 23.56 -4.12 5.35
N HIS A 47 23.89 -3.12 6.14
CA HIS A 47 23.69 -3.12 7.60
C HIS A 47 22.22 -2.94 8.01
N LEU A 48 21.29 -2.83 7.06
CA LEU A 48 19.86 -2.66 7.30
C LEU A 48 19.15 -4.03 7.28
N GLN A 49 19.25 -4.77 8.37
CA GLN A 49 18.55 -6.06 8.53
C GLN A 49 17.04 -5.91 8.74
N TRP A 50 16.58 -4.72 9.15
CA TRP A 50 15.19 -4.48 9.51
C TRP A 50 14.74 -3.11 9.04
N GLU A 51 13.52 -3.07 8.51
CA GLU A 51 12.79 -1.84 8.23
C GLU A 51 11.52 -1.80 9.06
N THR A 52 11.16 -0.61 9.54
CA THR A 52 9.85 -0.39 10.13
C THR A 52 8.97 0.24 9.07
N ILE A 53 8.06 -0.57 8.53
CA ILE A 53 7.09 -0.10 7.55
C ILE A 53 5.93 0.53 8.31
N ARG A 54 5.55 1.71 7.85
CA ARG A 54 4.38 2.44 8.34
C ARG A 54 3.19 2.13 7.46
N GLU A 55 2.20 1.46 8.03
CA GLU A 55 0.96 1.09 7.36
C GLU A 55 -0.17 1.98 7.85
N LYS A 56 -0.95 2.55 6.93
CA LYS A 56 -2.09 3.41 7.26
C LYS A 56 -3.37 2.74 6.81
N VAL A 57 -4.32 2.60 7.71
CA VAL A 57 -5.65 2.02 7.45
C VAL A 57 -6.71 3.09 7.68
N VAL A 58 -7.59 3.31 6.71
CA VAL A 58 -8.71 4.25 6.88
C VAL A 58 -9.63 3.77 8.00
N LYS A 59 -9.78 4.60 9.03
CA LYS A 59 -10.72 4.39 10.14
C LYS A 59 -12.06 5.05 9.85
N ALA A 60 -12.03 6.27 9.33
CA ALA A 60 -13.20 7.04 8.92
C ALA A 60 -12.81 8.05 7.83
N GLY A 61 -13.76 8.55 7.06
CA GLY A 61 -13.48 9.60 6.09
C GLY A 61 -14.64 9.84 5.13
N SER A 62 -14.42 10.76 4.19
CA SER A 62 -15.33 10.98 3.08
C SER A 62 -15.44 9.73 2.20
N LEU A 63 -16.56 9.61 1.48
CA LEU A 63 -16.77 8.49 0.56
C LEU A 63 -15.63 8.34 -0.46
N LYS A 64 -15.14 9.46 -0.98
CA LYS A 64 -13.99 9.51 -1.88
C LYS A 64 -12.74 8.86 -1.27
N ARG A 65 -12.39 9.22 -0.02
CA ARG A 65 -11.22 8.64 0.67
C ARG A 65 -11.38 7.16 0.97
N ILE A 66 -12.59 6.72 1.29
CA ILE A 66 -12.88 5.30 1.51
C ILE A 66 -12.68 4.52 0.20
N VAL A 67 -13.19 5.03 -0.93
CA VAL A 67 -13.03 4.39 -2.25
C VAL A 67 -11.56 4.35 -2.67
N GLU A 68 -10.81 5.44 -2.48
CA GLU A 68 -9.37 5.49 -2.76
C GLU A 68 -8.59 4.46 -1.94
N SER A 69 -9.01 4.23 -0.68
CA SER A 69 -8.37 3.25 0.23
C SER A 69 -8.69 1.78 -0.05
N LEU A 70 -9.49 1.48 -1.09
CA LEU A 70 -9.74 0.11 -1.51
C LEU A 70 -8.49 -0.54 -2.14
N LEU A 71 -7.55 0.26 -2.63
CA LEU A 71 -6.21 -0.20 -3.00
C LEU A 71 -5.26 -0.01 -1.84
N ASP A 72 -4.40 -1.00 -1.67
CA ASP A 72 -3.24 -0.97 -0.81
C ASP A 72 -2.14 -0.07 -1.41
N SER A 73 -1.10 0.24 -0.64
CA SER A 73 0.04 1.07 -1.10
C SER A 73 0.80 0.49 -2.29
N GLU A 74 0.63 -0.81 -2.56
CA GLU A 74 1.18 -1.50 -3.73
C GLU A 74 0.23 -1.51 -4.94
N GLY A 75 -0.91 -0.80 -4.87
CA GLY A 75 -1.93 -0.80 -5.92
C GLY A 75 -2.71 -2.11 -6.03
N LYS A 76 -2.68 -2.95 -4.99
CA LYS A 76 -3.42 -4.21 -4.91
C LYS A 76 -4.74 -4.00 -4.18
N LEU A 77 -5.82 -4.65 -4.65
CA LEU A 77 -7.10 -4.63 -3.95
C LEU A 77 -7.05 -5.41 -2.64
N ASP A 78 -7.36 -4.77 -1.51
CA ASP A 78 -7.66 -5.50 -0.27
C ASP A 78 -9.06 -6.13 -0.39
N SER A 79 -9.10 -7.43 -0.68
CA SER A 79 -10.34 -8.19 -0.86
C SER A 79 -11.26 -8.12 0.36
N ARG A 80 -10.71 -8.01 1.57
CA ARG A 80 -11.51 -7.91 2.80
C ARG A 80 -12.19 -6.55 2.87
N GLN A 81 -11.43 -5.47 2.67
CA GLN A 81 -11.97 -4.12 2.70
C GLN A 81 -12.97 -3.88 1.58
N PHE A 82 -12.68 -4.41 0.38
CA PHE A 82 -13.59 -4.42 -0.77
C PHE A 82 -14.93 -5.06 -0.41
N ASN A 83 -14.91 -6.28 0.13
CA ASN A 83 -16.14 -6.99 0.47
C ASN A 83 -16.95 -6.27 1.56
N ILE A 84 -16.28 -5.76 2.60
CA ILE A 84 -16.95 -5.01 3.67
C ILE A 84 -17.61 -3.76 3.10
N PHE A 85 -16.89 -2.99 2.28
CA PHE A 85 -17.42 -1.77 1.67
C PHE A 85 -18.62 -2.07 0.77
N PHE A 86 -18.51 -2.97 -0.21
CA PHE A 86 -19.60 -3.26 -1.14
C PHE A 86 -20.80 -3.95 -0.49
N THR A 87 -20.62 -4.59 0.66
CA THR A 87 -21.74 -5.16 1.44
C THR A 87 -22.49 -4.08 2.22
N THR A 88 -21.82 -2.99 2.63
CA THR A 88 -22.37 -2.04 3.63
C THR A 88 -22.56 -0.61 3.12
N TYR A 89 -22.04 -0.24 1.95
CA TYR A 89 -22.03 1.14 1.45
C TYR A 89 -23.43 1.78 1.33
N ARG A 90 -24.46 0.97 1.05
CA ARG A 90 -25.84 1.45 0.91
C ARG A 90 -26.42 2.08 2.19
N SER A 91 -25.77 1.87 3.35
CA SER A 91 -26.17 2.52 4.59
C SER A 91 -25.80 4.01 4.65
N PHE A 92 -24.84 4.46 3.84
CA PHE A 92 -24.33 5.83 3.86
C PHE A 92 -24.13 6.48 2.48
N ALA A 93 -24.30 5.75 1.38
CA ALA A 93 -24.11 6.27 0.03
C ALA A 93 -25.07 5.62 -0.98
N LYS A 94 -25.32 6.30 -2.10
CA LYS A 94 -26.08 5.74 -3.23
C LYS A 94 -25.15 5.01 -4.20
N THR A 95 -25.71 4.06 -4.94
CA THR A 95 -24.95 3.30 -5.96
C THR A 95 -24.39 4.21 -7.05
N GLU A 96 -25.14 5.22 -7.48
CA GLU A 96 -24.73 6.19 -8.51
C GLU A 96 -23.48 6.97 -8.05
N GLU A 97 -23.52 7.53 -6.83
CA GLU A 97 -22.39 8.28 -6.25
C GLU A 97 -21.12 7.42 -6.14
N VAL A 98 -21.26 6.15 -5.73
CA VAL A 98 -20.14 5.22 -5.62
C VAL A 98 -19.57 4.87 -6.99
N LEU A 99 -20.43 4.66 -7.99
CA LEU A 99 -20.00 4.33 -9.34
C LEU A 99 -19.21 5.50 -9.97
N ASP A 100 -19.72 6.72 -9.83
CA ASP A 100 -19.07 7.92 -10.36
C ASP A 100 -17.68 8.11 -9.74
N LEU A 101 -17.56 7.91 -8.42
CA LEU A 101 -16.27 7.99 -7.72
C LEU A 101 -15.27 6.92 -8.18
N ILE A 102 -15.73 5.69 -8.43
CA ILE A 102 -14.87 4.62 -8.93
C ILE A 102 -14.36 4.94 -10.34
N ILE A 103 -15.20 5.50 -11.21
CA ILE A 103 -14.83 5.91 -12.57
C ILE A 103 -13.82 7.06 -12.53
N GLU A 104 -14.07 8.09 -11.72
CA GLU A 104 -13.15 9.21 -11.51
C GLU A 104 -11.79 8.70 -11.02
N TRP A 105 -11.81 7.85 -10.00
CA TRP A 105 -10.61 7.30 -9.39
C TRP A 105 -9.81 6.41 -10.35
N TYR A 106 -10.49 5.54 -11.11
CA TYR A 106 -9.83 4.74 -12.15
C TYR A 106 -9.18 5.63 -13.22
N SER A 107 -9.84 6.72 -13.61
CA SER A 107 -9.28 7.68 -14.56
C SER A 107 -8.02 8.34 -14.00
N CYS A 108 -8.03 8.77 -12.74
CA CYS A 108 -6.85 9.29 -12.05
C CYS A 108 -5.71 8.27 -12.01
N LEU A 109 -5.99 7.02 -11.62
CA LEU A 109 -4.98 5.96 -11.54
C LEU A 109 -4.37 5.65 -12.91
N SER A 110 -5.20 5.62 -13.97
CA SER A 110 -4.72 5.38 -15.33
C SER A 110 -3.75 6.47 -15.81
N ASN A 111 -4.01 7.73 -15.46
CA ASN A 111 -3.12 8.84 -15.79
C ASN A 111 -1.79 8.75 -15.03
N GLU A 112 -1.81 8.34 -13.76
CA GLU A 112 -0.60 8.16 -12.96
C GLU A 112 0.30 7.04 -13.52
N LEU A 113 -0.29 5.90 -13.90
CA LEU A 113 0.43 4.79 -14.54
C LEU A 113 1.05 5.20 -15.90
N LEU A 114 0.33 6.01 -16.68
CA LEU A 114 0.85 6.55 -17.95
C LEU A 114 2.05 7.48 -17.71
N LEU A 115 2.02 8.33 -16.68
CA LEU A 115 3.13 9.20 -16.32
C LEU A 115 4.37 8.40 -15.86
N ASP A 116 4.18 7.32 -15.11
CA ASP A 116 5.29 6.49 -14.63
C ASP A 116 5.96 5.69 -15.76
N SER A 117 5.18 5.27 -16.76
CA SER A 117 5.71 4.66 -17.99
C SER A 117 6.53 5.62 -18.86
N SER A 118 6.19 6.92 -18.85
CA SER A 118 6.93 7.95 -19.58
C SER A 118 8.27 8.25 -18.92
N LYS A 119 8.32 8.32 -17.58
CA LYS A 119 9.58 8.53 -16.82
C LYS A 119 10.59 7.41 -17.05
N LYS A 120 10.12 6.17 -17.16
CA LYS A 120 10.98 4.99 -17.43
C LYS A 120 11.65 5.01 -18.82
N SER A 121 11.14 5.84 -19.74
CA SER A 121 11.65 5.96 -21.11
C SER A 121 12.66 7.10 -21.28
N THR A 122 12.76 8.02 -20.31
CA THR A 122 13.67 9.18 -20.37
C THR A 122 14.98 8.95 -19.60
N GLU A 123 15.10 7.84 -18.87
CA GLU A 123 16.32 7.45 -18.14
C GLU A 123 17.05 6.27 -18.81
N ARG A 124 17.12 6.28 -20.14
CA ARG A 124 17.97 5.40 -20.95
C ARG A 124 18.79 6.20 -21.95
#